data_AF-A0A812TRA5-F1
#
_entry.id   AF-A0A812TRA5-F1
#
_cell.length_a   1.000
_cell.length_b   1.000
_cell.length_c   1.000
_cell.angle_alpha   90.00
_cell.angle_beta   90.00
_cell.angle_gamma   90.00
#
_symmetry.space_group_name_H-M   'P 1'
#
loop_
_entity.id
_entity.type
_entity.pdbx_description
1 polymer ?
#
loop_
_entity_poly.entity_id
_entity_poly.type
_entity_poly.pdbx_seq_one_letter_code
_entity_poly.pdbx_strand_id
1 'polypeptide(L)'
;MWWLQLFSCGRGCECLAARECECSRARASCDRVICVRTGDRAQSDRRMPESVTGIPNLDNDADFSNFLCGQAQRSKDPSGFPPDTQDTSDFWHRLQGLWYRQIDGLCVGEICGDSMLWHIHWRIPQGETPLQVLASDVIMFELDGCVNLGKVHLHAQASIHWSDGDVWLQK
;
A
#
# COMPACT_ATOMS: atom_id res chain seq x y z
N MET A 1 4.76 -3.14 -37.49
CA MET A 1 3.36 -2.69 -37.65
C MET A 1 2.69 -2.80 -36.30
N TRP A 2 2.47 -1.67 -35.63
CA TRP A 2 1.82 -1.61 -34.32
C TRP A 2 0.59 -0.72 -34.46
N TRP A 3 -0.60 -1.24 -34.12
CA TRP A 3 -1.84 -0.47 -34.06
C TRP A 3 -2.02 0.04 -32.63
N LEU A 4 -2.02 1.36 -32.45
CA LEU A 4 -2.50 2.02 -31.24
C LEU A 4 -3.99 2.29 -31.42
N GLN A 5 -4.84 1.63 -30.62
CA GLN A 5 -6.26 1.95 -30.51
C GLN A 5 -6.45 3.15 -29.57
N LEU A 6 -6.81 4.29 -30.15
CA LEU A 6 -7.29 5.47 -29.44
C LEU A 6 -8.76 5.25 -29.05
N PHE A 7 -9.08 5.37 -27.76
CA PHE A 7 -10.44 5.55 -27.29
C PHE A 7 -10.80 7.03 -27.35
N SER A 8 -11.73 7.39 -28.24
CA SER A 8 -12.32 8.72 -28.30
C SER A 8 -13.36 8.88 -27.19
N CYS A 9 -13.08 9.74 -26.20
CA CYS A 9 -14.11 10.24 -25.30
C CYS A 9 -14.89 11.36 -26.02
N GLY A 10 -16.19 11.16 -26.25
CA GLY A 10 -17.06 12.05 -27.02
C GLY A 10 -17.41 13.39 -26.37
N ARG A 11 -16.52 13.97 -25.55
CA ARG A 11 -16.56 15.39 -25.16
C ARG A 11 -15.14 15.91 -25.14
N GLY A 12 -14.80 16.65 -26.20
CA GLY A 12 -13.49 17.27 -26.38
C GLY A 12 -13.17 18.25 -25.26
N CYS A 13 -12.19 17.90 -24.43
CA CYS A 13 -11.37 18.85 -23.70
C CYS A 13 -9.92 18.38 -23.84
N GLU A 14 -9.27 18.85 -24.90
CA GLU A 14 -7.81 18.81 -25.02
C GLU A 14 -7.25 19.96 -24.18
N CYS A 15 -6.71 19.67 -23.01
CA CYS A 15 -5.97 20.67 -22.23
C CYS A 15 -4.47 20.52 -22.53
N LEU A 16 -4.04 21.11 -23.65
CA LEU A 16 -2.63 21.39 -23.91
C LEU A 16 -2.24 22.71 -23.22
N ALA A 17 -1.14 22.66 -22.48
CA ALA A 17 -0.21 23.75 -22.17
C ALA A 17 -0.78 25.16 -21.87
N ALA A 18 -0.71 25.53 -20.59
CA ALA A 18 -0.50 26.87 -20.04
C ALA A 18 -0.76 28.10 -20.96
N ARG A 19 -1.92 28.74 -20.77
CA ARG A 19 -2.07 30.21 -20.70
C ARG A 19 -3.50 30.56 -20.30
N GLU A 20 -3.61 31.40 -19.28
CA GLU A 20 -4.75 32.25 -18.89
C GLU A 20 -6.16 31.74 -19.22
N CYS A 21 -6.85 31.22 -18.20
CA CYS A 21 -8.26 30.84 -18.30
C CYS A 21 -9.14 32.11 -18.17
N GLU A 22 -9.55 32.70 -19.30
CA GLU A 22 -10.57 33.77 -19.34
C GLU A 22 -11.99 33.19 -19.15
N CYS A 23 -12.37 32.86 -17.91
CA CYS A 23 -13.74 32.47 -17.56
C CYS A 23 -14.67 33.67 -17.30
N SER A 24 -14.77 34.64 -18.21
CA SER A 24 -15.63 35.82 -18.02
C SER A 24 -16.98 35.81 -18.77
N ARG A 25 -17.29 34.80 -19.61
CA ARG A 25 -18.56 34.76 -20.35
C ARG A 25 -19.20 33.37 -20.50
N ALA A 26 -19.62 32.77 -19.39
CA ALA A 26 -20.69 31.77 -19.39
C ALA A 26 -21.30 31.65 -17.98
N ARG A 27 -22.32 32.45 -17.69
CA ARG A 27 -23.19 32.26 -16.51
C ARG A 27 -24.24 31.20 -16.83
N ALA A 28 -23.87 29.93 -16.74
CA ALA A 28 -24.79 28.83 -16.43
C ALA A 28 -23.98 27.53 -16.33
N SER A 29 -24.08 26.85 -15.19
CA SER A 29 -23.67 25.45 -15.00
C SER A 29 -22.18 25.18 -14.74
N CYS A 30 -21.62 25.79 -13.69
CA CYS A 30 -20.41 25.29 -13.02
C CYS A 30 -20.59 25.33 -11.49
N ASP A 31 -21.55 24.58 -10.94
CA ASP A 31 -21.84 24.61 -9.49
C ASP A 31 -20.97 23.67 -8.65
N ARG A 32 -19.86 23.13 -9.18
CA ARG A 32 -19.03 22.18 -8.40
C ARG A 32 -17.56 22.08 -8.78
N VAL A 33 -16.97 23.14 -9.33
CA VAL A 33 -15.51 23.22 -9.49
C VAL A 33 -14.95 24.12 -8.41
N ILE A 34 -14.30 23.53 -7.41
CA ILE A 34 -13.56 24.26 -6.38
C ILE A 34 -12.33 24.87 -7.06
N CYS A 35 -12.40 26.16 -7.39
CA CYS A 35 -11.23 26.93 -7.79
C CYS A 35 -10.36 27.19 -6.56
N VAL A 36 -9.31 26.38 -6.36
CA VAL A 36 -8.29 26.67 -5.37
C VAL A 36 -7.41 27.80 -5.91
N ARG A 37 -7.49 28.98 -5.29
CA ARG A 37 -6.55 30.09 -5.53
C ARG A 37 -5.15 29.63 -5.11
N THR A 38 -4.27 29.40 -6.09
CA THR A 38 -2.82 29.41 -5.85
C THR A 38 -2.41 30.85 -5.57
N GLY A 39 -2.43 31.24 -4.30
CA GLY A 39 -1.80 32.46 -3.84
C GLY A 39 -0.29 32.26 -3.78
N ASP A 40 0.43 33.08 -4.53
CA ASP A 40 1.85 33.39 -4.36
C ASP A 40 2.19 33.50 -2.87
N ARG A 41 3.11 32.64 -2.40
CA ARG A 41 3.81 32.88 -1.15
C ARG A 41 5.31 32.84 -1.39
N ALA A 42 5.85 34.04 -1.47
CA ALA A 42 7.26 34.34 -1.52
C ALA A 42 8.03 33.72 -0.34
N GLN A 43 9.20 33.20 -0.69
CA GLN A 43 10.48 33.18 0.01
C GLN A 43 10.55 33.31 1.55
N SER A 44 11.29 32.33 2.09
CA SER A 44 12.41 32.50 3.01
C SER A 44 12.13 32.87 4.47
N ASP A 45 12.25 31.87 5.34
CA ASP A 45 13.35 31.91 6.31
C ASP A 45 13.80 30.50 6.70
N ARG A 46 15.08 30.20 6.45
CA ARG A 46 15.74 28.95 6.84
C ARG A 46 16.31 29.15 8.25
N ARG A 47 15.63 28.63 9.27
CA ARG A 47 16.28 28.24 10.52
C ARG A 47 16.12 26.74 10.73
N MET A 48 17.24 26.03 10.53
CA MET A 48 17.44 24.67 11.01
C MET A 48 17.54 24.70 12.54
N PRO A 49 16.65 24.03 13.28
CA PRO A 49 16.90 23.75 14.69
C PRO A 49 17.97 22.66 14.84
N GLU A 50 18.82 22.87 15.82
CA GLU A 50 19.99 22.07 16.16
C GLU A 50 19.62 20.61 16.49
N SER A 51 20.51 19.73 16.07
CA SER A 51 20.43 18.28 16.18
C SER A 51 20.48 17.83 17.64
N VAL A 52 19.33 17.44 18.21
CA VAL A 52 19.28 16.70 19.46
C VAL A 52 19.48 15.22 19.13
N THR A 53 20.74 14.78 19.21
CA THR A 53 21.12 13.37 19.21
C THR A 53 20.70 12.74 20.54
N GLY A 54 19.53 12.11 20.54
CA GLY A 54 19.11 11.19 21.59
C GLY A 54 18.45 9.99 20.92
N ILE A 55 19.25 9.05 20.46
CA ILE A 55 18.76 7.75 19.96
C ILE A 55 18.52 6.89 21.20
N PRO A 56 17.25 6.59 21.58
CA PRO A 56 17.01 5.49 22.49
C PRO A 56 17.37 4.18 21.78
N ASN A 57 18.22 3.37 22.41
CA ASN A 57 18.46 1.99 22.01
C ASN A 57 17.12 1.25 21.99
N LEU A 58 16.61 1.00 20.78
CA LEU A 58 15.57 0.01 20.51
C LEU A 58 16.28 -1.34 20.39
N ASP A 59 16.52 -1.94 21.55
CA ASP A 59 16.70 -3.38 21.65
C ASP A 59 15.36 -4.07 21.33
N ASN A 60 15.45 -5.19 20.60
CA ASN A 60 14.40 -6.16 20.23
C ASN A 60 13.76 -5.99 18.85
N ASP A 61 14.20 -6.84 17.91
CA ASP A 61 13.33 -7.71 17.10
C ASP A 61 14.18 -8.64 16.19
N ALA A 62 15.10 -9.39 16.78
CA ALA A 62 16.04 -10.26 16.07
C ALA A 62 15.49 -11.68 15.78
N ASP A 63 14.17 -11.87 15.70
CA ASP A 63 13.57 -13.22 15.54
C ASP A 63 13.13 -13.59 14.12
N PHE A 64 13.21 -12.66 13.16
CA PHE A 64 12.79 -12.95 11.78
C PHE A 64 13.77 -13.86 11.02
N SER A 65 15.05 -13.88 11.39
CA SER A 65 16.09 -14.61 10.64
C SER A 65 16.08 -16.13 10.87
N ASN A 66 15.37 -16.63 11.90
CA ASN A 66 15.34 -18.06 12.20
C ASN A 66 14.34 -18.86 11.35
N PHE A 67 13.44 -18.20 10.61
CA PHE A 67 12.39 -18.89 9.86
C PHE A 67 12.86 -19.47 8.51
N LEU A 68 13.99 -19.01 7.94
CA LEU A 68 14.36 -19.33 6.55
C LEU A 68 15.50 -20.36 6.38
N CYS A 69 16.16 -20.83 7.44
CA CYS A 69 17.38 -21.66 7.32
C CYS A 69 17.35 -23.04 8.02
N GLY A 70 16.15 -23.63 8.23
CA GLY A 70 16.01 -24.75 9.17
C GLY A 70 15.22 -26.00 8.75
N GLN A 71 14.73 -26.15 7.51
CA GLN A 71 13.91 -27.32 7.16
C GLN A 71 14.55 -28.24 6.11
N ALA A 72 15.52 -29.04 6.58
CA ALA A 72 16.01 -30.22 5.89
C ALA A 72 16.08 -31.44 6.82
N GLN A 73 15.04 -31.69 7.64
CA GLN A 73 14.82 -33.02 8.21
C GLN A 73 13.36 -33.43 8.10
N ARG A 74 13.15 -34.33 7.13
CA ARG A 74 11.90 -34.92 6.69
C ARG A 74 11.46 -35.99 7.70
N SER A 75 10.93 -35.60 8.86
CA SER A 75 10.21 -36.54 9.73
C SER A 75 8.82 -36.77 9.16
N LYS A 76 8.67 -37.94 8.55
CA LYS A 76 7.47 -38.45 7.89
C LYS A 76 6.48 -38.92 8.96
N ASP A 77 5.83 -38.00 9.66
CA ASP A 77 4.71 -38.33 10.56
C ASP A 77 3.38 -38.14 9.82
N PRO A 78 2.62 -39.22 9.53
CA PRO A 78 1.39 -39.17 8.72
C PRO A 78 0.11 -38.90 9.54
N SER A 79 0.19 -38.45 10.80
CA SER A 79 -1.01 -38.05 11.56
C SER A 79 -1.43 -36.63 11.20
N GLY A 80 -1.89 -36.47 9.96
CA GLY A 80 -2.44 -35.24 9.40
C GLY A 80 -3.79 -34.92 10.03
N PHE A 81 -3.77 -34.13 11.10
CA PHE A 81 -4.89 -33.24 11.35
C PHE A 81 -4.76 -32.10 10.34
N PRO A 82 -5.74 -31.91 9.42
CA PRO A 82 -5.74 -30.70 8.61
C PRO A 82 -5.75 -29.51 9.58
N PRO A 83 -4.88 -28.51 9.40
CA PRO A 83 -4.95 -27.29 10.21
C PRO A 83 -6.39 -26.77 10.11
N ASP A 84 -7.02 -26.52 11.26
CA ASP A 84 -8.40 -26.06 11.35
C ASP A 84 -8.61 -24.89 10.37
N THR A 85 -9.30 -25.17 9.27
CA THR A 85 -9.56 -24.21 8.20
C THR A 85 -10.62 -23.18 8.59
N GLN A 86 -11.15 -23.25 9.81
CA GLN A 86 -12.32 -22.52 10.24
C GLN A 86 -12.06 -21.06 10.65
N ASP A 87 -10.81 -20.63 10.82
CA ASP A 87 -10.52 -19.27 11.33
C ASP A 87 -9.89 -18.31 10.29
N THR A 88 -9.74 -18.75 9.03
CA THR A 88 -9.14 -17.90 7.99
C THR A 88 -10.09 -16.82 7.48
N SER A 89 -11.42 -17.03 7.53
CA SER A 89 -12.38 -16.00 7.10
C SER A 89 -12.38 -14.79 8.03
N ASP A 90 -12.38 -15.03 9.34
CA ASP A 90 -12.40 -13.96 10.35
C ASP A 90 -11.07 -13.22 10.39
N PHE A 91 -9.97 -13.91 10.07
CA PHE A 91 -8.69 -13.29 9.81
C PHE A 91 -8.75 -12.30 8.64
N TRP A 92 -9.20 -12.73 7.46
CA TRP A 92 -9.28 -11.85 6.29
C TRP A 92 -10.25 -10.70 6.48
N HIS A 93 -11.38 -10.93 7.15
CA HIS A 93 -12.37 -9.89 7.44
C HIS A 93 -11.76 -8.72 8.25
N ARG A 94 -10.77 -9.00 9.12
CA ARG A 94 -10.08 -7.96 9.90
C ARG A 94 -9.06 -7.16 9.08
N LEU A 95 -8.57 -7.70 7.97
CA LEU A 95 -7.58 -7.05 7.11
C LEU A 95 -8.18 -6.22 5.96
N GLN A 96 -9.50 -6.29 5.75
CA GLN A 96 -10.17 -5.61 4.64
C GLN A 96 -10.00 -4.09 4.69
N GLY A 97 -9.87 -3.45 3.51
CA GLY A 97 -9.87 -1.99 3.39
C GLY A 97 -8.55 -1.39 2.91
N LEU A 98 -8.41 -0.07 3.07
CA LEU A 98 -7.30 0.70 2.50
C LEU A 98 -6.05 0.65 3.40
N TRP A 99 -4.91 0.40 2.76
CA TRP A 99 -3.61 0.29 3.41
C TRP A 99 -2.67 1.40 2.95
N TYR A 100 -1.95 1.97 3.91
CA TYR A 100 -1.06 3.12 3.70
C TYR A 100 0.32 2.81 4.24
N ARG A 101 1.36 3.19 3.52
CA ARG A 101 2.73 3.01 4.01
C ARG A 101 3.03 4.00 5.13
N GLN A 102 3.64 3.53 6.21
CA GLN A 102 3.88 4.34 7.41
C GLN A 102 4.84 5.51 7.15
N ILE A 103 5.88 5.29 6.34
CA ILE A 103 6.98 6.27 6.17
C ILE A 103 6.53 7.56 5.47
N ASP A 104 5.64 7.46 4.49
CA ASP A 104 5.21 8.58 3.65
C ASP A 104 3.69 8.78 3.60
N GLY A 105 2.92 7.88 4.21
CA GLY A 105 1.46 7.94 4.23
C GLY A 105 0.83 7.71 2.86
N LEU A 106 1.57 7.21 1.87
CA LEU A 106 1.03 6.93 0.54
C LEU A 106 0.15 5.68 0.57
N CYS A 107 -0.96 5.71 -0.18
CA CYS A 107 -1.83 4.56 -0.34
C CYS A 107 -1.08 3.45 -1.09
N VAL A 108 -0.94 2.29 -0.45
CA VAL A 108 -0.37 1.08 -1.05
C VAL A 108 -1.41 0.41 -1.93
N GLY A 109 -2.62 0.27 -1.41
CA GLY A 109 -3.72 -0.41 -2.08
C GLY A 109 -4.85 -0.76 -1.12
N GLU A 110 -5.70 -1.68 -1.55
CA GLU A 110 -6.84 -2.18 -0.78
C GLU A 110 -6.73 -3.70 -0.65
N ILE A 111 -6.87 -4.23 0.57
CA ILE A 111 -7.03 -5.67 0.75
C ILE A 111 -8.51 -6.00 0.62
N CYS A 112 -8.85 -6.88 -0.33
CA CYS A 112 -10.20 -7.35 -0.61
C CYS A 112 -10.20 -8.88 -0.65
N GLY A 113 -10.89 -9.52 0.30
CA GLY A 113 -10.78 -10.96 0.54
C GLY A 113 -9.35 -11.36 0.93
N ASP A 114 -8.80 -12.31 0.19
CA ASP A 114 -7.43 -12.81 0.27
C ASP A 114 -6.51 -12.20 -0.81
N SER A 115 -6.87 -11.04 -1.34
CA SER A 115 -6.13 -10.37 -2.42
C SER A 115 -5.77 -8.93 -2.09
N MET A 116 -4.62 -8.49 -2.58
CA MET A 116 -4.17 -7.10 -2.54
C MET A 116 -4.41 -6.43 -3.89
N LEU A 117 -5.27 -5.40 -3.90
CA LEU A 117 -5.51 -4.53 -5.05
C LEU A 117 -4.58 -3.32 -4.98
N TRP A 118 -3.61 -3.25 -5.88
CA TRP A 118 -2.57 -2.23 -5.82
C TRP A 118 -3.05 -0.86 -6.28
N HIS A 119 -2.62 0.19 -5.59
CA HIS A 119 -2.87 1.56 -6.04
C HIS A 119 -2.06 1.86 -7.32
N ILE A 120 -2.66 2.60 -8.26
CA ILE A 120 -2.09 2.87 -9.60
C ILE A 120 -0.68 3.51 -9.60
N HIS A 121 -0.30 4.16 -8.51
CA HIS A 121 1.02 4.79 -8.36
C HIS A 121 2.18 3.79 -8.31
N TRP A 122 1.94 2.54 -7.90
CA TRP A 122 2.98 1.52 -7.75
C TRP A 122 3.35 0.80 -9.05
N ARG A 123 2.54 0.96 -10.11
CA ARG A 123 2.77 0.38 -11.45
C ARG A 123 2.97 -1.13 -11.44
N ILE A 124 2.28 -1.84 -10.54
CA ILE A 124 2.27 -3.31 -10.51
C ILE A 124 1.47 -3.84 -11.70
N PRO A 125 2.06 -4.70 -12.56
CA PRO A 125 1.43 -5.10 -13.82
C PRO A 125 0.18 -5.97 -13.65
N GLN A 126 0.12 -6.77 -12.58
CA GLN A 126 -0.96 -7.73 -12.34
C GLN A 126 -2.21 -7.07 -11.74
N GLY A 127 -2.11 -5.83 -11.23
CA GLY A 127 -3.21 -5.07 -10.62
C GLY A 127 -3.71 -5.63 -9.28
N GLU A 128 -3.74 -6.95 -9.16
CA GLU A 128 -4.11 -7.72 -7.98
C GLU A 128 -3.02 -8.77 -7.70
N THR A 129 -2.72 -8.99 -6.42
CA THR A 129 -1.80 -10.05 -5.98
C THR A 129 -2.44 -10.86 -4.87
N PRO A 130 -2.51 -12.21 -4.99
CA PRO A 130 -3.07 -13.05 -3.94
C PRO A 130 -2.16 -13.04 -2.71
N LEU A 131 -2.79 -12.95 -1.54
CA LEU A 131 -2.18 -13.06 -0.23
C LEU A 131 -2.44 -14.48 0.33
N GLN A 132 -1.44 -15.06 0.97
CA GLN A 132 -1.55 -16.39 1.58
C GLN A 132 -1.27 -16.30 3.07
N VAL A 133 -2.09 -16.97 3.88
CA VAL A 133 -1.85 -17.10 5.32
C VAL A 133 -0.85 -18.24 5.55
N LEU A 134 0.29 -17.93 6.17
CA LEU A 134 1.30 -18.92 6.56
C LEU A 134 1.13 -19.38 8.02
N ALA A 135 0.74 -18.44 8.88
CA ALA A 135 0.47 -18.66 10.30
C ALA A 135 -0.63 -17.69 10.76
N SER A 136 -1.12 -17.83 12.00
CA SER A 136 -2.22 -17.03 12.54
C SER A 136 -2.03 -15.51 12.45
N ASP A 137 -0.78 -15.03 12.41
CA ASP A 137 -0.40 -13.63 12.32
C ASP A 137 0.64 -13.36 11.21
N VAL A 138 0.87 -14.31 10.29
CA VAL A 138 1.84 -14.15 9.21
C VAL A 138 1.17 -14.40 7.86
N ILE A 139 1.26 -13.40 6.99
CA ILE A 139 0.84 -13.48 5.59
C ILE A 139 2.06 -13.42 4.68
N MET A 140 1.89 -13.90 3.45
CA MET A 140 2.86 -13.68 2.40
C MET A 140 2.19 -13.32 1.08
N PHE A 141 2.95 -12.67 0.22
CA PHE A 141 2.64 -12.59 -1.20
C PHE A 141 3.90 -12.76 -2.03
N GLU A 142 3.72 -13.15 -3.28
CA GLU A 142 4.79 -13.20 -4.26
C GLU A 142 4.57 -12.11 -5.32
N LEU A 143 5.58 -11.27 -5.53
CA LEU A 143 5.56 -10.21 -6.51
C LEU A 143 6.87 -10.21 -7.28
N ASP A 144 6.79 -10.33 -8.61
CA ASP A 144 7.95 -10.41 -9.51
C ASP A 144 8.98 -11.49 -9.09
N GLY A 145 8.50 -12.64 -8.61
CA GLY A 145 9.34 -13.75 -8.13
C GLY A 145 9.98 -13.53 -6.76
N CYS A 146 9.66 -12.42 -6.10
CA CYS A 146 10.11 -12.11 -4.75
C CYS A 146 8.99 -12.43 -3.75
N VAL A 147 9.29 -13.27 -2.77
CA VAL A 147 8.38 -13.58 -1.67
C VAL A 147 8.57 -12.56 -0.56
N ASN A 148 7.50 -11.85 -0.21
CA ASN A 148 7.46 -10.90 0.90
C ASN A 148 6.62 -11.49 2.04
N LEU A 149 7.18 -11.49 3.24
CA LEU A 149 6.52 -11.98 4.45
C LEU A 149 6.06 -10.77 5.28
N GLY A 150 4.81 -10.78 5.71
CA GLY A 150 4.20 -9.71 6.50
C GLY A 150 3.69 -10.25 7.84
N LYS A 151 4.15 -9.68 8.94
CA LYS A 151 3.59 -9.95 10.28
C LYS A 151 2.46 -8.97 10.59
N VAL A 152 1.30 -9.52 10.92
CA VAL A 152 0.05 -8.80 11.13
C VAL A 152 -0.14 -8.48 12.62
N HIS A 153 -0.38 -7.22 12.93
CA HIS A 153 -0.71 -6.76 14.28
C HIS A 153 -2.11 -6.13 14.29
N LEU A 154 -3.10 -6.82 14.89
CA LEU A 154 -4.52 -6.39 14.94
C LEU A 154 -4.89 -5.73 16.28
N HIS A 155 -4.02 -4.88 16.84
CA HIS A 155 -4.26 -4.26 18.15
C HIS A 155 -5.06 -2.95 18.03
N ALA A 156 -4.48 -1.81 18.42
CA ALA A 156 -5.18 -0.51 18.41
C ALA A 156 -5.40 0.03 16.99
N GLN A 157 -4.43 -0.19 16.10
CA GLN A 157 -4.49 0.10 14.68
C GLN A 157 -3.92 -1.12 13.97
N ALA A 158 -4.61 -1.64 12.95
CA ALA A 158 -4.09 -2.77 12.21
C ALA A 158 -2.84 -2.34 11.42
N SER A 159 -1.75 -3.09 11.59
CA SER A 159 -0.51 -2.88 10.85
C SER A 159 0.04 -4.20 10.30
N ILE A 160 0.78 -4.10 9.20
CA ILE A 160 1.54 -5.21 8.61
C ILE A 160 3.00 -4.79 8.54
N HIS A 161 3.87 -5.57 9.17
CA HIS A 161 5.32 -5.36 9.18
C HIS A 161 5.95 -6.33 8.18
N TRP A 162 6.42 -5.79 7.06
CA TRP A 162 7.01 -6.57 5.98
C TRP A 162 8.48 -6.88 6.21
N SER A 163 8.95 -7.98 5.64
CA SER A 163 10.33 -8.46 5.75
C SER A 163 11.37 -7.53 5.11
N ASP A 164 10.94 -6.62 4.22
CA ASP A 164 11.78 -5.59 3.63
C ASP A 164 11.93 -4.32 4.51
N GLY A 165 11.23 -4.29 5.65
CA GLY A 165 11.21 -3.18 6.59
C GLY A 165 10.07 -2.18 6.37
N ASP A 166 9.24 -2.34 5.32
CA ASP A 166 8.06 -1.50 5.14
C ASP A 166 6.98 -1.85 6.17
N VAL A 167 6.31 -0.83 6.67
CA VAL A 167 5.17 -0.98 7.58
C VAL A 167 3.94 -0.40 6.92
N TRP A 168 2.88 -1.19 6.79
CA TRP A 168 1.60 -0.73 6.26
C TRP A 168 0.61 -0.55 7.40
N LEU A 169 -0.17 0.52 7.36
CA LEU A 169 -1.19 0.88 8.34
C LEU A 169 -2.55 0.90 7.66
N GLN A 170 -3.52 0.24 8.27
CA GLN A 170 -4.92 0.32 7.87
C GLN A 170 -5.54 1.63 8.36
N LYS A 171 -6.39 2.27 7.53
CA LYS A 171 -7.16 3.47 7.89
C LYS A 171 -8.63 3.32 7.60
#